data_AF-A0A7U8G1C3-F1
#
_entry.id   AF-A0A7U8G1C3-F1
#
_cell.length_a   1.000
_cell.length_b   1.000
_cell.length_c   1.000
_cell.angle_alpha   90.00
_cell.angle_beta   90.00
_cell.angle_gamma   90.00
#
_symmetry.space_group_name_H-M   'P 1'
#
loop_
_entity.id
_entity.type
_entity.pdbx_description
1 polymer ?
#
loop_
_entity_poly.entity_id
_entity_poly.type
_entity_poly.pdbx_seq_one_letter_code
_entity_poly.pdbx_strand_id
1 'polypeptide(L)'
;MKQAFSLLELAFCIVILSFVFGSYYLIFANKSLNIIWQNQILFNEEKELFTQNPSYKAKEVNINTYNFLEYTSDEFKLKSLKIKDLSYKEAFIDEKSF
;
A
#
# COMPACT_ATOMS: atom_id res chain seq x y z
N MET A 1 -56.41 5.44 13.33
CA MET A 1 -56.53 4.49 12.20
C MET A 1 -55.13 4.26 11.63
N LYS A 2 -54.63 3.02 11.61
CA LYS A 2 -53.36 2.73 10.93
C LYS A 2 -53.63 2.75 9.43
N GLN A 3 -53.18 3.78 8.73
CA GLN A 3 -53.15 3.76 7.26
C GLN A 3 -52.20 2.64 6.85
N ALA A 4 -52.74 1.59 6.24
CA ALA A 4 -51.92 0.64 5.53
C ALA A 4 -51.29 1.39 4.36
N PHE A 5 -49.96 1.36 4.26
CA PHE A 5 -49.25 1.82 3.07
C PHE A 5 -49.90 1.19 1.83
N SER A 6 -50.17 2.01 0.82
CA SER A 6 -50.64 1.49 -0.46
C SER A 6 -49.58 0.55 -1.04
N LEU A 7 -50.01 -0.53 -1.69
CA LEU A 7 -49.10 -1.46 -2.38
C LEU A 7 -48.18 -0.72 -3.36
N LEU A 8 -48.70 0.35 -3.99
CA LEU A 8 -47.96 1.21 -4.90
C LEU A 8 -46.85 1.98 -4.17
N GLU A 9 -47.15 2.55 -3.01
CA GLU A 9 -46.18 3.28 -2.19
C GLU A 9 -45.07 2.35 -1.68
N LEU A 10 -45.42 1.11 -1.33
CA LEU A 10 -44.44 0.09 -0.95
C LEU A 10 -43.51 -0.24 -2.12
N ALA A 11 -44.06 -0.45 -3.32
CA ALA A 11 -43.26 -0.74 -4.52
C ALA A 11 -42.32 0.42 -4.86
N PHE A 12 -42.81 1.67 -4.79
CA PHE A 12 -41.97 2.85 -4.98
C PHE A 12 -40.87 2.96 -3.92
N CYS A 13 -41.18 2.70 -2.64
CA CYS A 13 -40.19 2.70 -1.57
C CYS A 13 -39.10 1.65 -1.81
N ILE A 14 -39.46 0.43 -2.23
CA ILE A 14 -38.49 -0.63 -2.54
C ILE A 14 -37.56 -0.19 -3.67
N VAL A 15 -38.09 0.34 -4.78
CA VAL A 15 -37.27 0.77 -5.91
C VAL A 15 -36.29 1.88 -5.50
N ILE A 16 -36.78 2.89 -4.76
CA ILE A 16 -35.94 4.00 -4.29
C ILE A 16 -34.86 3.49 -3.33
N LEU A 17 -35.23 2.64 -2.37
CA LEU A 17 -34.27 2.09 -1.42
C LEU A 17 -33.23 1.19 -2.12
N SER A 18 -33.64 0.34 -3.06
CA SER A 18 -32.73 -0.48 -3.85
C SER A 18 -31.75 0.37 -4.66
N PHE A 19 -32.22 1.48 -5.24
CA PHE A 19 -31.35 2.41 -5.95
C PHE A 19 -30.34 3.07 -5.00
N VAL A 20 -30.82 3.61 -3.87
CA VAL A 20 -29.96 4.26 -2.86
C VAL A 20 -28.91 3.28 -2.33
N PHE A 21 -29.31 2.10 -1.88
CA PHE A 21 -28.38 1.10 -1.35
C PHE A 21 -27.43 0.56 -2.42
N GLY A 22 -27.91 0.35 -3.65
CA GLY A 22 -27.06 -0.09 -4.76
C GLY A 22 -25.99 0.94 -5.12
N SER A 23 -26.34 2.23 -5.16
CA SER A 23 -25.38 3.31 -5.38
C SER A 23 -24.36 3.41 -4.25
N TYR A 24 -24.80 3.33 -2.98
CA TYR A 24 -23.90 3.32 -1.84
C TYR A 24 -22.92 2.14 -1.88
N TYR A 25 -23.40 0.94 -2.19
CA TYR A 25 -22.56 -0.25 -2.35
C TYR A 25 -21.48 -0.03 -3.41
N LEU A 26 -21.83 0.51 -4.58
CA LEU A 26 -20.86 0.78 -5.64
C LEU A 26 -19.79 1.80 -5.23
N ILE A 27 -20.16 2.84 -4.50
CA ILE A 27 -19.22 3.87 -4.01
C ILE A 27 -18.21 3.24 -3.04
N PHE A 28 -18.67 2.41 -2.10
CA PHE A 28 -17.79 1.81 -1.10
C PHE A 28 -16.99 0.61 -1.62
N ALA A 29 -17.60 -0.25 -2.44
CA ALA A 29 -16.93 -1.41 -3.01
C ALA A 29 -15.79 -0.98 -3.94
N ASN A 30 -15.99 0.04 -4.78
CA ASN A 30 -14.96 0.51 -5.70
C ASN A 30 -13.75 1.10 -4.95
N LYS A 31 -13.99 1.86 -3.88
CA LYS A 31 -12.90 2.38 -3.03
C LYS A 31 -12.13 1.26 -2.35
N SER A 32 -12.82 0.23 -1.84
CA SER A 32 -12.17 -0.93 -1.22
C SER A 32 -11.33 -1.72 -2.22
N LEU A 33 -11.83 -1.95 -3.44
CA LEU A 33 -11.10 -2.69 -4.47
C LEU A 33 -9.83 -1.95 -4.91
N ASN A 34 -9.90 -0.63 -5.05
CA ASN A 34 -8.73 0.18 -5.40
C ASN A 34 -7.66 0.12 -4.30
N ILE A 35 -8.05 0.20 -3.02
CA ILE A 35 -7.12 0.08 -1.90
C ILE A 35 -6.48 -1.32 -1.85
N ILE A 36 -7.26 -2.38 -2.05
CA ILE A 36 -6.74 -3.76 -2.09
C ILE A 36 -5.72 -3.93 -3.21
N TRP A 37 -6.02 -3.39 -4.40
CA TRP A 37 -5.13 -3.44 -5.54
C TRP A 37 -3.83 -2.67 -5.28
N GLN A 38 -3.92 -1.45 -4.73
CA GLN A 38 -2.75 -0.66 -4.34
C GLN A 38 -1.89 -1.37 -3.29
N ASN A 39 -2.50 -1.97 -2.28
CA ASN A 39 -1.78 -2.75 -1.26
C ASN A 39 -1.07 -3.97 -1.86
N GLN A 40 -1.69 -4.64 -2.83
CA GLN A 40 -1.07 -5.79 -3.49
C GLN A 40 0.15 -5.38 -4.31
N ILE A 41 0.09 -4.25 -5.01
CA ILE A 41 1.25 -3.72 -5.75
C ILE A 41 2.36 -3.32 -4.77
N LEU A 42 2.02 -2.60 -3.70
CA LEU A 42 2.97 -2.21 -2.66
C LEU A 42 3.71 -3.44 -2.10
N PHE A 43 2.98 -4.49 -1.76
CA PHE A 43 3.56 -5.74 -1.27
C PHE A 43 4.51 -6.39 -2.29
N ASN A 44 4.14 -6.38 -3.57
CA ASN A 44 4.99 -6.94 -4.62
C ASN A 44 6.27 -6.12 -4.78
N GLU A 45 6.18 -4.79 -4.82
CA GLU A 45 7.36 -3.92 -4.92
C GLU A 45 8.30 -4.08 -3.71
N GLU A 46 7.76 -4.13 -2.49
CA GLU A 46 8.56 -4.39 -1.28
C GLU A 46 9.28 -5.74 -1.38
N LYS A 47 8.53 -6.79 -1.72
CA LYS A 47 9.10 -8.13 -1.88
C LYS A 47 10.23 -8.11 -2.90
N GLU A 48 10.02 -7.48 -4.06
CA GLU A 48 11.01 -7.41 -5.12
C GLU A 48 12.27 -6.64 -4.70
N LEU A 49 12.13 -5.51 -3.98
CA LEU A 49 13.24 -4.78 -3.36
C LEU A 49 14.03 -5.65 -2.38
N PHE A 50 13.37 -6.52 -1.62
CA PHE A 50 14.03 -7.48 -0.71
C PHE A 50 14.76 -8.60 -1.45
N THR A 51 14.21 -9.10 -2.55
CA THR A 51 14.81 -10.20 -3.34
C THR A 51 16.07 -9.84 -4.13
N GLN A 52 16.54 -8.58 -4.09
CA GLN A 52 17.78 -8.14 -4.77
C GLN A 52 17.73 -8.34 -6.29
N ASN A 53 16.55 -8.10 -6.88
CA ASN A 53 16.33 -8.30 -8.30
C ASN A 53 17.19 -7.29 -9.11
N PRO A 54 18.06 -7.73 -10.05
CA PRO A 54 18.96 -6.86 -10.80
C PRO A 54 18.27 -5.85 -11.74
N SER A 55 16.94 -5.93 -11.89
CA SER A 55 16.13 -5.00 -12.68
C SER A 55 15.93 -3.63 -12.03
N TYR A 56 16.22 -3.45 -10.73
CA TYR A 56 16.02 -2.17 -10.05
C TYR A 56 17.21 -1.24 -10.22
N LYS A 57 16.93 0.07 -10.35
CA LYS A 57 17.94 1.12 -10.37
C LYS A 57 18.63 1.16 -9.02
N ALA A 58 19.83 0.59 -8.96
CA ALA A 58 20.71 0.68 -7.81
C ALA A 58 21.59 1.94 -7.95
N LYS A 59 21.62 2.78 -6.93
CA LYS A 59 22.50 3.94 -6.84
C LYS A 59 23.37 3.83 -5.61
N GLU A 60 24.66 4.11 -5.75
CA GLU A 60 25.54 4.26 -4.60
C GLU A 60 25.27 5.58 -3.88
N VAL A 61 25.11 5.52 -2.56
CA VAL A 61 24.87 6.67 -1.70
C VAL A 61 25.86 6.62 -0.55
N ASN A 62 26.54 7.74 -0.29
CA ASN A 62 27.40 7.88 0.89
C ASN A 62 26.60 8.53 2.02
N ILE A 63 26.52 7.84 3.17
CA ILE A 63 25.86 8.33 4.38
C ILE A 63 26.87 8.21 5.52
N ASN A 64 27.22 9.33 6.15
CA ASN A 64 28.16 9.38 7.28
C ASN A 64 29.44 8.58 7.01
N THR A 65 30.13 8.87 5.90
CA THR A 65 31.36 8.19 5.45
C THR A 65 31.23 6.71 5.04
N TYR A 66 30.04 6.11 5.16
CA TYR A 66 29.76 4.74 4.73
C TYR A 66 29.05 4.70 3.39
N ASN A 67 29.42 3.71 2.57
CA ASN A 67 28.80 3.51 1.27
C ASN A 67 27.62 2.52 1.38
N PHE A 68 26.48 2.92 0.85
CA PHE A 68 25.27 2.12 0.76
C PHE A 68 24.82 2.01 -0.70
N LEU A 69 24.02 0.98 -0.97
CA LEU A 69 23.27 0.81 -2.21
C LEU A 69 21.81 1.15 -1.94
N GLU A 70 21.32 2.21 -2.59
CA GLU A 70 19.90 2.58 -2.60
C GLU A 70 19.24 1.92 -3.82
N TYR A 71 18.23 1.10 -3.58
CA TYR A 71 17.36 0.52 -4.61
C TYR A 71 16.06 1.31 -4.65
N THR A 72 15.63 1.73 -5.85
CA THR A 72 14.39 2.49 -6.03
C THR A 72 13.42 1.74 -6.94
N SER A 73 12.15 1.63 -6.53
CA SER A 73 11.05 1.17 -7.39
C SER A 73 10.34 2.34 -8.06
N ASP A 74 9.87 2.15 -9.30
CA ASP A 74 9.31 3.25 -10.11
C ASP A 74 7.81 3.53 -9.80
N GLU A 75 7.03 2.59 -9.25
CA GLU A 75 5.57 2.72 -9.08
C GLU A 75 5.20 3.47 -7.78
N PHE A 76 5.69 3.04 -6.60
CA PHE A 76 5.49 3.77 -5.34
C PHE A 76 6.67 4.64 -4.90
N LYS A 77 7.75 4.73 -5.69
CA LYS A 77 9.00 5.43 -5.31
C LYS A 77 9.60 4.94 -4.00
N LEU A 78 9.39 3.66 -3.68
CA LEU A 78 9.96 3.03 -2.51
C LEU A 78 11.49 2.96 -2.63
N LYS A 79 12.15 3.15 -1.49
CA LYS A 79 13.61 3.10 -1.39
C LYS A 79 14.01 2.11 -0.31
N SER A 80 14.94 1.22 -0.66
CA SER A 80 15.58 0.32 0.30
C SER A 80 17.08 0.59 0.32
N LEU A 81 17.64 0.72 1.53
CA LEU A 81 19.08 0.87 1.74
C LEU A 81 19.69 -0.48 2.07
N LYS A 82 20.75 -0.82 1.36
CA LYS A 82 21.56 -1.99 1.63
C LYS A 82 22.99 -1.59 1.91
N ILE A 83 23.59 -2.27 2.87
CA ILE A 83 25.01 -2.16 3.20
C ILE A 83 25.83 -2.59 1.98
N LYS A 84 26.73 -1.73 1.49
CA LYS A 84 27.63 -2.07 0.37
C LYS A 84 28.76 -2.99 0.83
N ASP A 85 29.33 -2.71 2.00
CA ASP A 85 30.49 -3.40 2.55
C ASP A 85 30.46 -3.40 4.09
N LEU A 86 31.38 -4.13 4.73
CA LEU A 86 31.42 -4.27 6.18
C LEU A 86 32.04 -3.07 6.91
N SER A 87 32.39 -1.97 6.23
CA SER A 87 33.04 -0.80 6.87
C SER A 87 32.21 -0.20 8.00
N TYR A 88 30.88 -0.26 7.90
CA TYR A 88 29.97 0.22 8.95
C TYR A 88 30.21 -0.49 10.29
N LYS A 89 30.69 -1.74 10.31
CA LYS A 89 30.88 -2.49 11.55
C LYS A 89 31.80 -1.75 12.51
N GLU A 90 32.82 -1.05 12.02
CA GLU A 90 33.72 -0.26 12.86
C GLU A 90 32.99 0.84 13.66
N ALA A 91 31.89 1.38 13.16
CA ALA A 91 31.04 2.33 13.88
C ALA A 91 30.16 1.69 14.97
N PHE A 92 29.87 0.38 14.87
CA PHE A 92 28.92 -0.32 15.76
C PHE A 92 29.57 -1.43 16.59
N ILE A 93 30.90 -1.49 16.68
CA ILE A 93 31.63 -2.48 17.51
C ILE A 93 31.19 -2.42 18.99
N ASP A 94 30.65 -1.29 19.45
CA ASP A 94 30.48 -0.98 20.87
C ASP A 94 29.07 -1.20 21.44
N GLU A 95 28.15 -1.88 20.75
CA GLU A 95 26.82 -2.18 21.32
C GLU A 95 26.86 -3.12 22.55
N LYS A 96 28.01 -3.77 22.83
CA LYS A 96 28.25 -4.49 24.10
C LYS A 96 28.78 -3.60 25.23
N SER A 97 28.98 -2.30 24.98
CA SER A 97 29.57 -1.34 25.91
C SER A 97 28.57 -0.29 26.41
N PHE A 98 27.27 -0.46 26.11
CA PHE A 98 26.17 0.29 26.72
C PHE A 98 25.55 -0.45 27.90
#